data_AF-A0A2N2MST2-F1
#
_entry.id   AF-A0A2N2MST2-F1
#
_cell.length_a   1.000
_cell.length_b   1.000
_cell.length_c   1.000
_cell.angle_alpha   90.00
_cell.angle_beta   90.00
_cell.angle_gamma   90.00
#
_symmetry.space_group_name_H-M   'P 1'
#
loop_
_entity.id
_entity.type
_entity.pdbx_description
1 polymer ?
#
loop_
_entity_poly.entity_id
_entity_poly.type
_entity_poly.pdbx_seq_one_letter_code
_entity_poly.pdbx_strand_id
1 'polypeptide(L)'
;MKQAVFTIIIIVFLITACSPQTATPSVEPEIIPATEYVEIKPTDTVSTTITPSPEETEGVATQNVANEAIIDTPVDYSSAVYLDDRSTPATLLYSLANAINRHEFIRAYSYWSTPMDYLGILDAFANIYASTASVQISIGDIHSEGAAGTFYYSAPVIFTFTNSDDVVYRMSSCFLFRQPQAVNFAEPPIDLLHILKGGLNPVPVDIDDANAMLSACNGTDYGTFSAGNPPLSHNLESLANLGADNYIDNRSGAVEVVSSLFNAVNRKEYVRAYAYWQEPASVGSYAEFAAGYADTELITAVFGSLKSDAGAGQYYYQVPVTQTITTTTGETRIFVGCYTLHLANPAMQAVMPFEPLGITKLKIALAANDLDTAALMERACN
;
A
#
# COMPACT_ATOMS: atom_id res chain seq x y z
N MET A 1 18.68 -66.47 -30.15
CA MET A 1 18.49 -66.70 -28.69
C MET A 1 18.47 -65.36 -27.98
N LYS A 2 17.28 -64.95 -27.51
CA LYS A 2 16.97 -64.22 -26.27
C LYS A 2 15.61 -63.55 -26.47
N GLN A 3 14.59 -64.17 -25.88
CA GLN A 3 13.20 -63.78 -25.89
C GLN A 3 12.98 -62.53 -25.04
N ALA A 4 12.15 -61.63 -25.55
CA ALA A 4 11.55 -60.52 -24.82
C ALA A 4 10.35 -61.05 -24.01
N VAL A 5 10.28 -60.71 -22.73
CA VAL A 5 9.16 -61.03 -21.83
C VAL A 5 8.26 -59.80 -21.77
N PHE A 6 7.05 -59.94 -22.32
CA PHE A 6 5.94 -58.99 -22.17
C PHE A 6 5.15 -59.38 -20.92
N THR A 7 5.08 -58.48 -19.93
CA THR A 7 4.23 -58.63 -18.75
C THR A 7 2.86 -58.01 -19.02
N ILE A 8 1.84 -58.85 -19.09
CA ILE A 8 0.41 -58.50 -19.20
C ILE A 8 -0.15 -58.40 -17.77
N ILE A 9 -0.66 -57.22 -17.40
CA ILE A 9 -1.39 -57.01 -16.14
C ILE A 9 -2.89 -57.15 -16.43
N ILE A 10 -3.50 -58.18 -15.82
CA ILE A 10 -4.93 -58.49 -15.89
C ILE A 10 -5.65 -57.74 -14.76
N ILE A 11 -6.62 -56.90 -15.15
CA ILE A 11 -7.54 -56.17 -14.24
C ILE A 11 -8.69 -57.12 -13.87
N VAL A 12 -8.85 -57.39 -12.57
CA VAL A 12 -9.97 -58.18 -12.02
C VAL A 12 -10.97 -57.23 -11.36
N PHE A 13 -12.19 -57.20 -11.92
CA PHE A 13 -13.37 -56.54 -11.35
C PHE A 13 -13.99 -57.42 -10.25
N LEU A 14 -14.09 -56.91 -9.03
CA LEU A 14 -14.86 -57.51 -7.94
C LEU A 14 -16.15 -56.71 -7.71
N ILE A 15 -17.27 -57.39 -7.89
CA ILE A 15 -18.64 -56.88 -7.73
C ILE A 15 -19.13 -57.34 -6.35
N THR A 16 -19.42 -56.42 -5.44
CA THR A 16 -20.06 -56.71 -4.14
C THR A 16 -21.47 -56.15 -4.11
N ALA A 17 -22.44 -57.04 -3.89
CA ALA A 17 -23.87 -56.74 -3.82
C ALA A 17 -24.30 -56.19 -2.45
N CYS A 18 -25.27 -55.27 -2.49
CA CYS A 18 -25.97 -54.66 -1.36
C CYS A 18 -26.93 -55.62 -0.63
N SER A 19 -27.03 -55.46 0.69
CA SER A 19 -28.23 -55.82 1.48
C SER A 19 -28.77 -54.56 2.17
N PRO A 20 -30.10 -54.37 2.26
CA PRO A 20 -30.70 -53.15 2.80
C PRO A 20 -30.81 -53.19 4.33
N GLN A 21 -30.39 -52.09 4.98
CA GLN A 21 -30.57 -51.86 6.42
C GLN A 21 -31.67 -50.81 6.62
N THR A 22 -32.71 -51.18 7.37
CA THR A 22 -33.83 -50.31 7.72
C THR A 22 -33.39 -49.30 8.78
N ALA A 23 -33.46 -48.00 8.47
CA ALA A 23 -33.16 -46.91 9.39
C ALA A 23 -34.44 -46.17 9.83
N THR A 24 -34.52 -45.96 11.14
CA THR A 24 -35.55 -45.25 11.92
C THR A 24 -35.64 -43.76 11.54
N PRO A 25 -36.82 -43.12 11.57
CA PRO A 25 -36.95 -41.71 11.21
C PRO A 25 -36.26 -40.80 12.25
N SER A 26 -35.28 -40.03 11.80
CA SER A 26 -34.67 -38.92 12.55
C SER A 26 -35.21 -37.61 12.00
N VAL A 27 -35.66 -36.74 12.92
CA VAL A 27 -36.27 -35.43 12.64
C VAL A 27 -35.30 -34.53 11.88
N GLU A 28 -35.77 -33.99 10.76
CA GLU A 28 -35.08 -33.03 9.92
C GLU A 28 -35.05 -31.65 10.61
N PRO A 29 -33.87 -31.03 10.82
CA PRO A 29 -33.81 -29.67 11.32
C PRO A 29 -34.26 -28.69 10.23
N GLU A 30 -35.21 -27.84 10.60
CA GLU A 30 -35.81 -26.78 9.81
C GLU A 30 -34.72 -25.85 9.21
N ILE A 31 -34.71 -25.76 7.88
CA ILE A 31 -33.77 -24.93 7.11
C ILE A 31 -34.18 -23.47 7.30
N ILE A 32 -33.38 -22.71 8.04
CA ILE A 32 -33.46 -21.24 8.05
C ILE A 32 -32.97 -20.76 6.67
N PRO A 33 -33.75 -19.97 5.91
CA PRO A 33 -33.32 -19.48 4.61
C PRO A 33 -32.09 -18.58 4.76
N ALA A 34 -31.07 -18.84 3.93
CA ALA A 34 -29.89 -18.02 3.80
C ALA A 34 -30.29 -16.59 3.41
N THR A 35 -29.81 -15.60 4.15
CA THR A 35 -29.84 -14.20 3.73
C THR A 35 -29.06 -14.06 2.43
N GLU A 36 -29.75 -13.57 1.41
CA GLU A 36 -29.24 -13.33 0.06
C GLU A 36 -28.16 -12.24 0.09
N TYR A 37 -26.95 -12.56 -0.37
CA TYR A 37 -25.86 -11.60 -0.53
C TYR A 37 -26.05 -10.90 -1.89
N VAL A 38 -26.17 -9.57 -1.86
CA VAL A 38 -26.19 -8.77 -3.10
C VAL A 38 -24.76 -8.45 -3.50
N GLU A 39 -24.30 -9.08 -4.58
CA GLU A 39 -23.14 -8.61 -5.35
C GLU A 39 -23.58 -7.39 -6.15
N ILE A 40 -23.21 -6.19 -5.70
CA ILE A 40 -23.61 -4.95 -6.36
C ILE A 40 -22.68 -4.66 -7.54
N LYS A 41 -23.17 -4.85 -8.77
CA LYS A 41 -22.61 -4.25 -9.98
C LYS A 41 -23.27 -2.87 -10.18
N PRO A 42 -22.52 -1.75 -10.30
CA PRO A 42 -23.12 -0.44 -10.53
C PRO A 42 -23.78 -0.38 -11.92
N THR A 43 -25.03 0.07 -12.00
CA THR A 43 -25.70 0.39 -13.27
C THR A 43 -26.34 1.77 -13.17
N ASP A 44 -25.80 2.65 -14.01
CA ASP A 44 -26.29 3.86 -14.67
C ASP A 44 -27.66 4.49 -14.36
N THR A 45 -27.55 5.79 -14.02
CA THR A 45 -28.23 6.98 -14.58
C THR A 45 -29.69 7.28 -14.23
N VAL A 46 -29.87 8.40 -13.51
CA VAL A 46 -30.89 9.42 -13.85
C VAL A 46 -30.22 10.80 -13.85
N SER A 47 -30.32 11.47 -14.99
CA SER A 47 -29.84 12.82 -15.26
C SER A 47 -30.91 13.85 -14.91
N THR A 48 -30.56 14.90 -14.16
CA THR A 48 -31.32 16.16 -14.16
C THR A 48 -30.36 17.35 -14.17
N THR A 49 -30.45 18.09 -15.27
CA THR A 49 -29.82 19.38 -15.55
C THR A 49 -30.34 20.48 -14.62
N ILE A 50 -29.44 21.26 -14.03
CA ILE A 50 -29.74 22.60 -13.53
C ILE A 50 -28.59 23.56 -13.84
N THR A 51 -28.97 24.70 -14.42
CA THR A 51 -28.14 25.83 -14.89
C THR A 51 -27.56 26.63 -13.72
N PRO A 52 -26.32 27.15 -13.79
CA PRO A 52 -25.72 27.91 -12.69
C PRO A 52 -26.22 29.36 -12.63
N SER A 53 -26.42 29.86 -11.40
CA SER A 53 -26.57 31.28 -11.07
C SER A 53 -25.33 31.71 -10.26
N PRO A 54 -24.72 32.88 -10.53
CA PRO A 54 -23.47 33.27 -9.88
C PRO A 54 -23.78 33.95 -8.54
N GLU A 55 -23.15 33.49 -7.46
CA GLU A 55 -23.10 34.28 -6.23
C GLU A 55 -21.72 34.19 -5.57
N GLU A 56 -21.32 35.38 -5.15
CA GLU A 56 -20.05 35.88 -4.65
C GLU A 56 -19.61 35.14 -3.37
N THR A 57 -18.34 34.74 -3.27
CA THR A 57 -17.81 34.10 -2.06
C THR A 57 -16.97 35.10 -1.28
N GLU A 58 -17.55 35.64 -0.22
CA GLU A 58 -16.82 36.33 0.86
C GLU A 58 -15.93 35.33 1.62
N GLY A 59 -14.74 35.79 2.01
CA GLY A 59 -13.69 34.96 2.61
C GLY A 59 -14.07 34.35 3.96
N VAL A 60 -13.88 33.04 4.07
CA VAL A 60 -13.99 32.31 5.34
C VAL A 60 -12.63 32.27 6.02
N ALA A 61 -12.61 32.76 7.25
CA ALA A 61 -11.46 32.81 8.14
C ALA A 61 -10.87 31.42 8.44
N THR A 62 -9.54 31.34 8.37
CA THR A 62 -8.73 30.18 8.76
C THR A 62 -8.92 29.86 10.25
N GLN A 63 -9.40 28.67 10.56
CA GLN A 63 -9.29 28.12 11.92
C GLN A 63 -7.95 27.41 12.08
N ASN A 64 -7.19 27.87 13.07
CA ASN A 64 -5.93 27.27 13.51
C ASN A 64 -6.20 25.87 14.07
N VAL A 65 -5.74 24.83 13.38
CA VAL A 65 -5.57 23.50 13.97
C VAL A 65 -4.38 23.58 14.92
N ALA A 66 -4.62 23.27 16.19
CA ALA A 66 -3.58 23.19 17.19
C ALA A 66 -2.54 22.14 16.78
N ASN A 67 -1.27 22.53 16.73
CA ASN A 67 -0.14 21.61 16.60
C ASN A 67 -0.25 20.51 17.67
N GLU A 68 -0.66 19.31 17.27
CA GLU A 68 -0.37 18.12 18.05
C GLU A 68 1.15 18.01 18.17
N ALA A 69 1.63 17.87 19.40
CA ALA A 69 3.04 17.68 19.66
C ALA A 69 3.48 16.38 18.99
N ILE A 70 4.22 16.49 17.88
CA ILE A 70 4.81 15.36 17.17
C ILE A 70 5.78 14.68 18.13
N ILE A 71 5.38 13.53 18.67
CA ILE A 71 6.31 12.64 19.37
C ILE A 71 7.11 11.95 18.27
N ASP A 72 8.39 12.31 18.15
CA ASP A 72 9.35 11.67 17.24
C ASP A 72 9.67 10.26 17.76
N THR A 73 8.76 9.32 17.52
CA THR A 73 9.02 7.91 17.78
C THR A 73 9.94 7.40 16.68
N PRO A 74 11.10 6.82 17.03
CA PRO A 74 11.99 6.24 16.03
C PRO A 74 11.24 5.23 15.18
N VAL A 75 11.26 5.43 13.86
CA VAL A 75 10.67 4.49 12.90
C VAL A 75 11.50 3.20 12.92
N ASP A 76 10.87 2.06 13.20
CA ASP A 76 11.53 0.76 13.02
C ASP A 76 11.51 0.40 11.53
N TYR A 77 12.70 0.28 10.96
CA TYR A 77 12.92 -0.19 9.58
C TYR A 77 13.95 -1.33 9.56
N SER A 78 14.12 -2.02 10.68
CA SER A 78 14.94 -3.23 10.79
C SER A 78 14.38 -4.38 9.96
N SER A 79 15.14 -5.46 9.81
CA SER A 79 14.67 -6.64 9.08
C SER A 79 13.51 -7.38 9.76
N ALA A 80 13.15 -7.03 11.00
CA ALA A 80 12.07 -7.65 11.75
C ALA A 80 10.67 -7.22 11.27
N VAL A 81 10.55 -6.04 10.66
CA VAL A 81 9.27 -5.47 10.20
C VAL A 81 9.22 -5.40 8.68
N TYR A 82 8.02 -5.51 8.09
CA TYR A 82 7.81 -5.21 6.68
C TYR A 82 7.34 -3.76 6.57
N LEU A 83 8.14 -2.89 5.94
CA LEU A 83 7.84 -1.47 5.75
C LEU A 83 7.90 -1.11 4.27
N ASP A 84 6.75 -0.76 3.69
CA ASP A 84 6.57 -0.35 2.29
C ASP A 84 5.61 0.86 2.27
N ASP A 85 6.18 2.03 2.47
CA ASP A 85 5.45 3.29 2.61
C ASP A 85 6.02 4.30 1.60
N ARG A 86 5.14 4.78 0.71
CA ARG A 86 5.43 5.76 -0.33
C ARG A 86 4.69 7.08 -0.09
N SER A 87 4.31 7.36 1.15
CA SER A 87 3.57 8.56 1.54
C SER A 87 4.45 9.81 1.46
N THR A 88 5.70 9.73 1.93
CA THR A 88 6.66 10.84 1.87
C THR A 88 8.04 10.35 1.40
N PRO A 89 8.93 11.27 0.97
CA PRO A 89 10.30 10.89 0.65
C PRO A 89 11.04 10.24 1.82
N ALA A 90 10.77 10.65 3.06
CA ALA A 90 11.35 10.05 4.25
C ALA A 90 10.87 8.59 4.43
N THR A 91 9.55 8.35 4.36
CA THR A 91 9.00 7.00 4.51
C THR A 91 9.45 6.06 3.39
N LEU A 92 9.62 6.58 2.17
CA LEU A 92 10.19 5.82 1.06
C LEU A 92 11.67 5.46 1.31
N LEU A 93 12.45 6.35 1.91
CA LEU A 93 13.84 6.06 2.30
C LEU A 93 13.93 5.01 3.41
N TYR A 94 13.07 5.09 4.43
CA TYR A 94 12.97 4.03 5.44
C TYR A 94 12.56 2.69 4.80
N SER A 95 11.62 2.70 3.86
CA SER A 95 11.18 1.52 3.12
C SER A 95 12.28 0.93 2.23
N LEU A 96 13.13 1.77 1.63
CA LEU A 96 14.32 1.36 0.88
C LEU A 96 15.35 0.70 1.81
N ALA A 97 15.67 1.33 2.95
CA ALA A 97 16.59 0.75 3.93
C ALA A 97 16.05 -0.58 4.49
N ASN A 98 14.75 -0.65 4.78
CA ASN A 98 14.06 -1.87 5.19
C ASN A 98 14.16 -2.97 4.13
N ALA A 99 13.94 -2.66 2.85
CA ALA A 99 14.06 -3.64 1.77
C ALA A 99 15.47 -4.20 1.65
N ILE A 100 16.51 -3.37 1.83
CA ILE A 100 17.90 -3.84 1.83
C ILE A 100 18.19 -4.70 3.08
N ASN A 101 17.76 -4.26 4.27
CA ASN A 101 17.89 -5.02 5.52
C ASN A 101 17.22 -6.40 5.45
N ARG A 102 16.16 -6.53 4.65
CA ARG A 102 15.41 -7.79 4.44
C ARG A 102 15.90 -8.60 3.23
N HIS A 103 16.90 -8.09 2.51
CA HIS A 103 17.37 -8.65 1.23
C HIS A 103 16.27 -8.78 0.15
N GLU A 104 15.27 -7.91 0.21
CA GLU A 104 14.15 -7.85 -0.74
C GLU A 104 14.52 -6.92 -1.89
N PHE A 105 15.54 -7.31 -2.66
CA PHE A 105 16.18 -6.42 -3.64
C PHE A 105 15.27 -6.01 -4.79
N ILE A 106 14.30 -6.85 -5.20
CA ILE A 106 13.31 -6.48 -6.22
C ILE A 106 12.43 -5.33 -5.73
N ARG A 107 12.07 -5.33 -4.44
CA ARG A 107 11.32 -4.22 -3.82
C ARG A 107 12.14 -2.95 -3.76
N ALA A 108 13.41 -3.03 -3.32
CA ALA A 108 14.31 -1.88 -3.33
C ALA A 108 14.49 -1.31 -4.75
N TYR A 109 14.61 -2.18 -5.76
CA TYR A 109 14.75 -1.82 -7.17
C TYR A 109 13.49 -1.17 -7.74
N SER A 110 12.29 -1.58 -7.27
CA SER A 110 11.00 -1.05 -7.73
C SER A 110 10.63 0.34 -7.18
N TYR A 111 11.42 0.88 -6.25
CA TYR A 111 11.28 2.26 -5.78
C TYR A 111 11.84 3.29 -6.78
N TRP A 112 12.56 2.85 -7.81
CA TRP A 112 13.16 3.73 -8.81
C TRP A 112 12.35 3.73 -10.10
N SER A 113 12.26 4.89 -10.76
CA SER A 113 11.64 5.00 -12.10
C SER A 113 12.47 4.31 -13.19
N THR A 114 13.79 4.48 -13.13
CA THR A 114 14.76 4.01 -14.12
C THR A 114 15.94 3.33 -13.42
N PRO A 115 15.69 2.24 -12.67
CA PRO A 115 16.69 1.63 -11.80
C PRO A 115 17.96 1.21 -12.55
N MET A 116 17.87 0.78 -13.81
CA MET A 116 19.05 0.38 -14.59
C MET A 116 20.07 1.51 -14.77
N ASP A 117 19.61 2.77 -14.85
CA ASP A 117 20.46 3.93 -15.10
C ASP A 117 21.27 4.32 -13.85
N TYR A 118 20.79 3.97 -12.66
CA TYR A 118 21.38 4.38 -11.37
C TYR A 118 21.94 3.21 -10.55
N LEU A 119 21.29 2.04 -10.60
CA LEU A 119 21.64 0.85 -9.83
C LEU A 119 22.34 -0.23 -10.68
N GLY A 120 22.29 -0.11 -12.01
CA GLY A 120 22.70 -1.19 -12.91
C GLY A 120 21.67 -2.32 -12.98
N ILE A 121 22.07 -3.48 -13.50
CA ILE A 121 21.17 -4.65 -13.60
C ILE A 121 20.85 -5.21 -12.21
N LEU A 122 19.64 -5.75 -12.03
CA LEU A 122 19.13 -6.25 -10.75
C LEU A 122 20.09 -7.26 -10.07
N ASP A 123 20.66 -8.21 -10.83
CA ASP A 123 21.60 -9.19 -10.27
C ASP A 123 22.87 -8.52 -9.72
N ALA A 124 23.38 -7.49 -10.40
CA ALA A 124 24.55 -6.74 -9.93
C ALA A 124 24.20 -5.95 -8.66
N PHE A 125 23.04 -5.30 -8.64
CA PHE A 125 22.53 -4.62 -7.46
C PHE A 125 22.38 -5.57 -6.27
N ALA A 126 21.74 -6.73 -6.45
CA ALA A 126 21.58 -7.74 -5.40
C ALA A 126 22.93 -8.25 -4.87
N ASN A 127 23.90 -8.47 -5.76
CA ASN A 127 25.24 -8.92 -5.38
C ASN A 127 26.01 -7.87 -4.55
N ILE A 128 25.84 -6.58 -4.83
CA ILE A 128 26.49 -5.49 -4.07
C ILE A 128 26.08 -5.53 -2.59
N TYR A 129 24.81 -5.82 -2.31
CA TYR A 129 24.26 -5.82 -0.95
C TYR A 129 24.11 -7.22 -0.34
N ALA A 130 24.62 -8.27 -1.00
CA ALA A 130 24.44 -9.65 -0.55
C ALA A 130 25.05 -9.92 0.84
N SER A 131 26.14 -9.23 1.19
CA SER A 131 26.81 -9.33 2.49
C SER A 131 26.40 -8.25 3.49
N THR A 132 25.42 -7.41 3.18
CA THR A 132 24.97 -6.36 4.09
C THR A 132 24.18 -6.99 5.24
N ALA A 133 24.64 -6.82 6.47
CA ALA A 133 23.94 -7.26 7.67
C ALA A 133 22.92 -6.23 8.17
N SER A 134 23.25 -4.94 8.06
CA SER A 134 22.32 -3.86 8.37
C SER A 134 22.65 -2.56 7.63
N VAL A 135 21.62 -1.75 7.47
CA VAL A 135 21.63 -0.39 6.93
C VAL A 135 20.88 0.49 7.92
N GLN A 136 21.54 1.56 8.35
CA GLN A 136 20.95 2.66 9.12
C GLN A 136 21.00 3.93 8.28
N ILE A 137 20.00 4.80 8.41
CA ILE A 137 19.95 6.05 7.67
C ILE A 137 19.81 7.26 8.59
N SER A 138 20.51 8.33 8.24
CA SER A 138 20.27 9.68 8.73
C SER A 138 19.77 10.50 7.55
N ILE A 139 18.61 11.13 7.68
CA ILE A 139 17.97 11.94 6.64
C ILE A 139 18.11 13.40 7.06
N GLY A 140 18.65 14.24 6.18
CA GLY A 140 18.69 15.69 6.39
C GLY A 140 17.41 16.37 5.92
N ASP A 141 17.42 17.70 5.86
CA ASP A 141 16.22 18.46 5.47
C ASP A 141 15.71 18.08 4.08
N ILE A 142 14.43 17.74 3.99
CA ILE A 142 13.76 17.40 2.74
C ILE A 142 13.09 18.66 2.21
N HIS A 143 13.49 19.07 1.01
CA HIS A 143 12.91 20.22 0.33
C HIS A 143 11.96 19.78 -0.77
N SER A 144 10.92 20.57 -1.00
CA SER A 144 9.92 20.34 -2.03
C SER A 144 9.87 21.51 -3.01
N GLU A 145 9.72 21.18 -4.29
CA GLU A 145 9.39 22.12 -5.35
C GLU A 145 8.16 21.61 -6.08
N GLY A 146 7.10 22.42 -6.08
CA GLY A 146 5.90 22.14 -6.85
C GLY A 146 6.07 22.61 -8.29
N ALA A 147 5.92 21.70 -9.24
CA ALA A 147 5.70 22.02 -10.65
C ALA A 147 4.24 21.70 -11.01
N ALA A 148 3.72 22.32 -12.08
CA ALA A 148 2.36 22.05 -12.53
C ALA A 148 2.13 20.54 -12.75
N GLY A 149 1.36 19.92 -11.86
CA GLY A 149 0.96 18.52 -11.94
C GLY A 149 1.90 17.47 -11.33
N THR A 150 3.04 17.87 -10.75
CA THR A 150 3.99 16.96 -10.11
C THR A 150 4.78 17.67 -9.01
N PHE A 151 5.02 16.97 -7.91
CA PHE A 151 5.95 17.43 -6.88
C PHE A 151 7.32 16.79 -7.10
N TYR A 152 8.37 17.58 -6.90
CA TYR A 152 9.73 17.09 -6.78
C TYR A 152 10.22 17.31 -5.36
N TYR A 153 11.00 16.36 -4.86
CA TYR A 153 11.63 16.47 -3.55
C TYR A 153 13.10 16.16 -3.63
N SER A 154 13.93 16.90 -2.90
CA SER A 154 15.34 16.59 -2.71
C SER A 154 15.60 16.20 -1.26
N ALA A 155 16.23 15.05 -1.02
CA ALA A 155 16.62 14.63 0.33
C ALA A 155 18.10 14.23 0.37
N PRO A 156 18.94 14.90 1.17
CA PRO A 156 20.26 14.41 1.52
C PRO A 156 20.15 13.29 2.55
N VAL A 157 20.92 12.22 2.37
CA VAL A 157 20.88 11.03 3.22
C VAL A 157 22.29 10.51 3.45
N ILE A 158 22.59 10.14 4.69
CA ILE A 158 23.77 9.34 5.04
C ILE A 158 23.30 7.92 5.36
N PHE A 159 23.84 6.93 4.65
CA PHE A 159 23.69 5.52 4.95
C PHE A 159 24.91 5.04 5.75
N THR A 160 24.66 4.31 6.82
CA THR A 160 25.67 3.53 7.54
C THR A 160 25.39 2.05 7.28
N PHE A 161 26.28 1.42 6.53
CA PHE A 161 26.22 -0.01 6.22
C PHE A 161 27.09 -0.78 7.21
N THR A 162 26.59 -1.91 7.69
CA THR A 162 27.35 -2.92 8.41
C THR A 162 27.29 -4.22 7.61
N ASN A 163 28.44 -4.77 7.23
CA ASN A 163 28.51 -6.05 6.53
C ASN A 163 28.49 -7.24 7.52
N SER A 164 28.31 -8.45 7.01
CA SER A 164 28.30 -9.69 7.81
C SER A 164 29.63 -10.01 8.51
N ASP A 165 30.71 -9.32 8.14
CA ASP A 165 32.03 -9.35 8.79
C ASP A 165 32.24 -8.19 9.78
N ASP A 166 31.14 -7.52 10.17
CA ASP A 166 31.09 -6.35 11.07
C ASP A 166 31.87 -5.12 10.57
N VAL A 167 32.26 -5.10 9.28
CA VAL A 167 32.86 -3.91 8.66
C VAL A 167 31.78 -2.85 8.45
N VAL A 168 32.03 -1.67 9.03
CA VAL A 168 31.15 -0.50 8.91
C VAL A 168 31.72 0.50 7.93
N TYR A 169 30.87 0.99 7.03
CA TYR A 169 31.21 2.08 6.11
C TYR A 169 30.00 2.99 5.88
N ARG A 170 30.27 4.25 5.51
CA ARG A 170 29.24 5.26 5.30
C ARG A 170 29.21 5.73 3.85
N MET A 171 28.01 6.01 3.36
CA MET A 171 27.75 6.55 2.03
C MET A 171 26.80 7.74 2.14
N SER A 172 27.05 8.81 1.39
CA SER A 172 26.13 9.94 1.25
C SER A 172 25.43 9.90 -0.10
N SER A 173 24.22 10.42 -0.15
CA SER A 173 23.45 10.58 -1.40
C SER A 173 22.59 11.85 -1.31
N CYS A 174 22.28 12.42 -2.47
CA CYS A 174 21.19 13.35 -2.63
C CYS A 174 20.19 12.74 -3.60
N PHE A 175 19.05 12.31 -3.08
CA PHE A 175 17.99 11.73 -3.89
C PHE A 175 17.05 12.81 -4.40
N LEU A 176 16.69 12.68 -5.68
CA LEU A 176 15.56 13.39 -6.27
C LEU A 176 14.38 12.42 -6.32
N PHE A 177 13.27 12.82 -5.73
CA PHE A 177 12.00 12.10 -5.81
C PHE A 177 11.06 12.84 -6.73
N ARG A 178 10.14 12.09 -7.32
CA ARG A 178 9.01 12.63 -8.08
C ARG A 178 7.73 12.00 -7.58
N GLN A 179 6.74 12.83 -7.30
CA GLN A 179 5.37 12.43 -7.02
C GLN A 179 4.45 13.05 -8.07
N PRO A 180 4.10 12.27 -9.11
CA PRO A 180 3.03 12.65 -10.01
C PRO A 180 1.73 12.84 -9.22
N GLN A 181 1.00 13.94 -9.46
CA GLN A 181 -0.29 14.10 -8.80
C GLN A 181 -1.31 13.17 -9.44
N ALA A 182 -1.93 12.31 -8.62
CA ALA A 182 -2.87 11.29 -9.09
C ALA A 182 -4.08 11.87 -9.84
N VAL A 183 -4.49 13.11 -9.54
CA VAL A 183 -5.57 13.83 -10.24
C VAL A 183 -5.30 14.07 -11.74
N ASN A 184 -4.05 13.95 -12.19
CA ASN A 184 -3.68 14.12 -13.59
C ASN A 184 -3.76 12.82 -14.41
N PHE A 185 -4.11 11.69 -13.78
CA PHE A 185 -4.25 10.40 -14.44
C PHE A 185 -5.72 10.15 -14.75
N ALA A 186 -6.05 10.04 -16.04
CA ALA A 186 -7.41 9.74 -16.49
C ALA A 186 -7.72 8.23 -16.53
N GLU A 187 -6.70 7.37 -16.55
CA GLU A 187 -6.82 5.92 -16.50
C GLU A 187 -5.55 5.28 -15.88
N PRO A 188 -5.64 4.05 -15.33
CA PRO A 188 -4.47 3.28 -14.90
C PRO A 188 -3.50 2.98 -16.06
N PRO A 189 -2.21 2.72 -15.78
CA PRO A 189 -1.57 2.63 -14.47
C PRO A 189 -1.24 3.99 -13.84
N ILE A 190 -1.14 4.03 -12.52
CA ILE A 190 -0.63 5.20 -11.78
C ILE A 190 0.87 5.08 -11.54
N ASP A 191 1.56 6.21 -11.61
CA ASP A 191 2.93 6.36 -11.14
C ASP A 191 2.91 7.02 -9.75
N LEU A 192 3.46 6.32 -8.76
CA LEU A 192 3.46 6.73 -7.35
C LEU A 192 4.73 7.52 -7.04
N LEU A 193 4.87 7.99 -5.79
CA LEU A 193 6.14 8.54 -5.33
C LEU A 193 7.27 7.52 -5.57
N HIS A 194 8.31 7.96 -6.27
CA HIS A 194 9.47 7.14 -6.62
C HIS A 194 10.75 7.96 -6.61
N ILE A 195 11.87 7.25 -6.55
CA ILE A 195 13.22 7.81 -6.72
C ILE A 195 13.45 8.03 -8.22
N LEU A 196 13.65 9.28 -8.59
CA LEU A 196 13.94 9.71 -9.95
C LEU A 196 15.45 9.72 -10.24
N LYS A 197 16.24 10.20 -9.28
CA LYS A 197 17.71 10.25 -9.38
C LYS A 197 18.35 10.02 -8.02
N GLY A 198 19.57 9.48 -8.02
CA GLY A 198 20.39 9.35 -6.81
C GLY A 198 21.71 8.67 -7.10
N GLY A 199 22.68 8.81 -6.20
CA GLY A 199 23.99 8.18 -6.32
C GLY A 199 24.69 8.13 -4.98
N LEU A 200 25.32 6.99 -4.68
CA LEU A 200 26.06 6.80 -3.44
C LEU A 200 27.50 7.28 -3.60
N ASN A 201 27.93 8.14 -2.69
CA ASN A 201 29.31 8.62 -2.59
C ASN A 201 29.90 8.16 -1.25
N PRO A 202 31.14 7.61 -1.22
CA PRO A 202 31.76 7.20 0.03
C PRO A 202 31.99 8.41 0.95
N VAL A 203 31.62 8.28 2.23
CA VAL A 203 31.93 9.27 3.26
C VAL A 203 33.26 8.91 3.92
N PRO A 204 34.31 9.73 3.78
CA PRO A 204 35.59 9.47 4.42
C PRO A 204 35.48 9.37 5.95
N VAL A 205 36.36 8.59 6.57
CA VAL A 205 36.34 8.32 8.03
C VAL A 205 36.55 9.58 8.88
N ASP A 206 37.22 10.59 8.32
CA ASP A 206 37.53 11.86 8.97
C ASP A 206 36.43 12.93 8.83
N ILE A 207 35.38 12.66 8.05
CA ILE A 207 34.24 13.57 7.86
C ILE A 207 33.08 13.09 8.73
N ASP A 208 32.60 13.94 9.64
CA ASP A 208 31.40 13.64 10.43
C ASP A 208 30.12 13.68 9.58
N ASP A 209 29.03 13.09 10.09
CA ASP A 209 27.76 13.01 9.37
C ASP A 209 27.17 14.39 9.05
N ALA A 210 27.39 15.39 9.91
CA ALA A 210 26.87 16.74 9.69
C ALA A 210 27.51 17.40 8.46
N ASN A 211 28.85 17.34 8.35
CA ASN A 211 29.58 17.86 7.20
C ASN A 211 29.30 17.03 5.93
N ALA A 212 29.21 15.71 6.07
CA ALA A 212 28.82 14.84 4.96
C ALA A 212 27.43 15.21 4.45
N MET A 213 26.45 15.43 5.34
CA MET A 213 25.08 15.81 5.00
C MET A 213 25.02 17.16 4.29
N LEU A 214 25.72 18.18 4.80
CA LEU A 214 25.78 19.51 4.19
C LEU A 214 26.31 19.49 2.76
N SER A 215 27.19 18.54 2.45
CA SER A 215 27.79 18.40 1.12
C SER A 215 27.10 17.38 0.22
N ALA A 216 26.13 16.61 0.73
CA ALA A 216 25.54 15.48 0.02
C ALA A 216 24.87 15.88 -1.30
N CYS A 217 24.27 17.07 -1.36
CA CYS A 217 23.61 17.60 -2.56
C CYS A 217 24.52 18.48 -3.46
N ASN A 218 25.77 18.72 -3.06
CA ASN A 218 26.68 19.57 -3.83
C ASN A 218 26.98 18.97 -5.22
N GLY A 219 26.90 19.80 -6.25
CA GLY A 219 27.20 19.40 -7.63
C GLY A 219 26.07 18.67 -8.35
N THR A 220 24.91 18.49 -7.72
CA THR A 220 23.70 18.00 -8.39
C THR A 220 22.97 19.15 -9.11
N ASP A 221 22.31 18.86 -10.23
CA ASP A 221 21.47 19.80 -10.99
C ASP A 221 20.10 20.04 -10.33
N TYR A 222 19.78 19.28 -9.28
CA TYR A 222 18.48 19.24 -8.59
C TYR A 222 18.55 19.41 -7.07
N GLY A 223 19.75 19.58 -6.51
CA GLY A 223 19.97 19.78 -5.08
C GLY A 223 20.22 21.24 -4.69
N THR A 224 19.93 22.20 -5.57
CA THR A 224 19.99 23.62 -5.23
C THR A 224 18.76 23.99 -4.41
N PHE A 225 18.95 24.05 -3.10
CA PHE A 225 18.00 24.52 -2.09
C PHE A 225 17.14 25.71 -2.58
N SER A 226 15.86 25.47 -2.90
CA SER A 226 14.90 26.57 -2.94
C SER A 226 14.47 26.88 -1.51
N ALA A 227 15.14 27.89 -0.93
CA ALA A 227 14.83 28.41 0.39
C ALA A 227 13.41 29.00 0.39
N GLY A 228 12.50 28.43 1.19
CA GLY A 228 11.15 29.00 1.37
C GLY A 228 10.13 28.10 2.05
N ASN A 229 10.24 26.78 1.87
CA ASN A 229 9.34 25.81 2.51
C ASN A 229 10.00 25.17 3.74
N PRO A 230 9.27 24.96 4.85
CA PRO A 230 9.79 24.19 5.98
C PRO A 230 10.11 22.75 5.52
N PRO A 231 11.12 22.10 6.14
CA PRO A 231 11.43 20.72 5.84
C PRO A 231 10.23 19.83 6.14
N LEU A 232 10.02 18.81 5.32
CA LEU A 232 8.98 17.82 5.56
C LEU A 232 9.30 16.98 6.80
N SER A 233 8.24 16.52 7.48
CA SER A 233 8.36 15.58 8.58
C SER A 233 9.01 14.28 8.11
N HIS A 234 9.81 13.66 8.98
CA HIS A 234 10.35 12.31 8.78
C HIS A 234 9.47 11.22 9.41
N ASN A 235 8.40 11.59 10.11
CA ASN A 235 7.53 10.62 10.78
C ASN A 235 6.67 9.85 9.77
N LEU A 236 6.18 8.68 10.20
CA LEU A 236 5.13 7.96 9.48
C LEU A 236 3.82 8.78 9.51
N GLU A 237 3.03 8.67 8.45
CA GLU A 237 1.75 9.37 8.39
C GLU A 237 0.74 8.82 9.40
N SER A 238 -0.06 9.71 9.95
CA SER A 238 -1.11 9.33 10.89
C SER A 238 -2.30 8.73 10.16
N LEU A 239 -2.65 7.47 10.48
CA LEU A 239 -3.87 6.85 9.96
C LEU A 239 -5.15 7.35 10.63
N ALA A 240 -5.04 8.22 11.65
CA ALA A 240 -6.21 8.80 12.32
C ALA A 240 -6.93 9.84 11.44
N ASN A 241 -6.21 10.48 10.50
CA ASN A 241 -6.78 11.41 9.54
C ASN A 241 -6.68 10.83 8.13
N LEU A 242 -7.80 10.34 7.58
CA LEU A 242 -7.90 9.86 6.19
C LEU A 242 -8.29 10.97 5.20
N GLY A 243 -8.33 12.23 5.65
CA GLY A 243 -8.75 13.39 4.88
C GLY A 243 -7.79 13.78 3.75
N ALA A 244 -8.22 14.77 2.96
CA ALA A 244 -7.52 15.15 1.72
C ALA A 244 -6.22 15.93 1.93
N ASP A 245 -5.92 16.38 3.15
CA ASP A 245 -4.69 17.08 3.52
C ASP A 245 -3.54 16.13 3.87
N ASN A 246 -3.84 14.89 4.24
CA ASN A 246 -2.85 13.87 4.60
C ASN A 246 -2.67 12.88 3.44
N TYR A 247 -1.60 12.97 2.65
CA TYR A 247 -1.35 11.97 1.59
C TYR A 247 -0.79 10.69 2.21
N ILE A 248 -1.57 9.61 2.18
CA ILE A 248 -1.15 8.30 2.72
C ILE A 248 -1.07 7.29 1.58
N ASP A 249 0.13 6.75 1.34
CA ASP A 249 0.34 5.60 0.45
C ASP A 249 1.20 4.55 1.15
N ASN A 250 0.60 3.88 2.15
CA ASN A 250 1.27 2.94 3.02
C ASN A 250 0.77 1.50 2.77
N ARG A 251 1.68 0.65 2.30
CA ARG A 251 1.46 -0.77 2.00
C ARG A 251 2.15 -1.71 3.00
N SER A 252 2.59 -1.17 4.14
CA SER A 252 3.32 -1.91 5.17
C SER A 252 2.44 -2.92 5.92
N GLY A 253 1.13 -2.74 5.89
CA GLY A 253 0.20 -3.63 6.57
C GLY A 253 -1.24 -3.51 6.05
N ALA A 254 -2.09 -4.39 6.55
CA ALA A 254 -3.43 -4.56 6.00
C ALA A 254 -4.37 -3.38 6.31
N VAL A 255 -4.24 -2.78 7.50
CA VAL A 255 -5.00 -1.57 7.88
C VAL A 255 -4.49 -0.38 7.11
N GLU A 256 -3.18 -0.28 6.93
CA GLU A 256 -2.46 0.76 6.21
C GLU A 256 -2.94 0.82 4.75
N VAL A 257 -3.04 -0.33 4.07
CA VAL A 257 -3.53 -0.40 2.68
C VAL A 257 -4.99 0.06 2.57
N VAL A 258 -5.87 -0.42 3.44
CA VAL A 258 -7.30 -0.02 3.41
C VAL A 258 -7.47 1.45 3.78
N SER A 259 -6.67 1.95 4.72
CA SER A 259 -6.62 3.38 5.06
C SER A 259 -6.14 4.23 3.89
N SER A 260 -5.12 3.76 3.17
CA SER A 260 -4.59 4.41 1.97
C SER A 260 -5.61 4.42 0.82
N LEU A 261 -6.40 3.35 0.67
CA LEU A 261 -7.54 3.30 -0.26
C LEU A 261 -8.58 4.39 0.08
N PHE A 262 -9.03 4.47 1.32
CA PHE A 262 -10.01 5.48 1.73
C PHE A 262 -9.46 6.90 1.61
N ASN A 263 -8.18 7.10 1.94
CA ASN A 263 -7.50 8.35 1.71
C ASN A 263 -7.48 8.74 0.22
N ALA A 264 -7.15 7.81 -0.68
CA ALA A 264 -7.20 8.04 -2.12
C ALA A 264 -8.60 8.43 -2.60
N VAL A 265 -9.64 7.76 -2.11
CA VAL A 265 -11.04 8.09 -2.43
C VAL A 265 -11.41 9.49 -1.91
N ASN A 266 -11.04 9.83 -0.66
CA ASN A 266 -11.30 11.14 -0.08
C ASN A 266 -10.61 12.27 -0.86
N ARG A 267 -9.45 11.98 -1.43
CA ARG A 267 -8.68 12.88 -2.31
C ARG A 267 -9.16 12.90 -3.78
N LYS A 268 -10.19 12.10 -4.11
CA LYS A 268 -10.70 11.87 -5.49
C LYS A 268 -9.64 11.30 -6.44
N GLU A 269 -8.64 10.63 -5.89
CA GLU A 269 -7.53 10.01 -6.62
C GLU A 269 -7.91 8.57 -7.01
N TYR A 270 -8.98 8.42 -7.80
CA TYR A 270 -9.58 7.10 -8.04
C TYR A 270 -8.66 6.12 -8.77
N VAL A 271 -7.72 6.61 -9.59
CA VAL A 271 -6.70 5.73 -10.21
C VAL A 271 -5.79 5.12 -9.13
N ARG A 272 -5.42 5.90 -8.10
CA ARG A 272 -4.65 5.40 -6.95
C ARG A 272 -5.46 4.41 -6.13
N ALA A 273 -6.73 4.74 -5.85
CA ALA A 273 -7.65 3.85 -5.16
C ALA A 273 -7.79 2.49 -5.87
N TYR A 274 -7.95 2.52 -7.20
CA TYR A 274 -8.05 1.31 -8.04
C TYR A 274 -6.75 0.48 -8.03
N ALA A 275 -5.59 1.12 -7.90
CA ALA A 275 -4.28 0.44 -7.86
C ALA A 275 -3.98 -0.31 -6.55
N TYR A 276 -4.80 -0.18 -5.49
CA TYR A 276 -4.65 -1.01 -4.29
C TYR A 276 -5.20 -2.43 -4.47
N TRP A 277 -5.93 -2.71 -5.56
CA TRP A 277 -6.44 -4.03 -5.88
C TRP A 277 -5.38 -4.81 -6.68
N GLN A 278 -5.06 -6.03 -6.26
CA GLN A 278 -4.12 -6.90 -7.00
C GLN A 278 -4.70 -7.31 -8.35
N GLU A 279 -6.00 -7.55 -8.40
CA GLU A 279 -6.76 -7.77 -9.62
C GLU A 279 -7.84 -6.67 -9.73
N PRO A 280 -7.51 -5.49 -10.28
CA PRO A 280 -8.47 -4.40 -10.36
C PRO A 280 -9.74 -4.73 -11.15
N ALA A 281 -9.67 -5.64 -12.12
CA ALA A 281 -10.85 -6.07 -12.87
C ALA A 281 -11.89 -6.79 -11.98
N SER A 282 -11.49 -7.29 -10.80
CA SER A 282 -12.40 -7.90 -9.82
C SER A 282 -13.42 -6.92 -9.21
N VAL A 283 -13.17 -5.62 -9.31
CA VAL A 283 -14.07 -4.55 -8.86
C VAL A 283 -14.68 -3.75 -10.01
N GLY A 284 -14.74 -4.36 -11.19
CA GLY A 284 -15.28 -3.75 -12.41
C GLY A 284 -14.23 -2.95 -13.19
N SER A 285 -14.66 -2.33 -14.29
CA SER A 285 -13.81 -1.41 -15.04
C SER A 285 -13.46 -0.18 -14.20
N TYR A 286 -12.35 0.48 -14.53
CA TYR A 286 -11.97 1.74 -13.87
C TYR A 286 -13.10 2.78 -13.88
N ALA A 287 -13.84 2.90 -15.01
CA ALA A 287 -14.96 3.83 -15.13
C ALA A 287 -16.11 3.48 -14.17
N GLU A 288 -16.50 2.20 -14.06
CA GLU A 288 -17.51 1.74 -13.11
C GLU A 288 -17.05 1.95 -11.66
N PHE A 289 -15.78 1.66 -11.36
CA PHE A 289 -15.19 1.86 -10.04
C PHE A 289 -15.20 3.33 -9.62
N ALA A 290 -14.70 4.22 -10.48
CA ALA A 290 -14.68 5.66 -10.21
C ALA A 290 -16.10 6.23 -10.06
N ALA A 291 -17.04 5.81 -10.92
CA ALA A 291 -18.44 6.21 -10.83
C ALA A 291 -19.09 5.76 -9.52
N GLY A 292 -18.71 4.60 -8.97
CA GLY A 292 -19.20 4.11 -7.68
C GLY A 292 -18.88 5.02 -6.50
N TYR A 293 -17.87 5.88 -6.62
CA TYR A 293 -17.48 6.85 -5.58
C TYR A 293 -17.87 8.30 -5.90
N ALA A 294 -18.63 8.56 -6.98
CA ALA A 294 -18.97 9.92 -7.42
C ALA A 294 -19.73 10.74 -6.35
N ASP A 295 -20.59 10.08 -5.57
CA ASP A 295 -21.38 10.72 -4.51
C ASP A 295 -20.67 10.71 -3.15
N THR A 296 -19.43 10.22 -3.05
CA THR A 296 -18.68 10.13 -1.79
C THR A 296 -17.95 11.43 -1.54
N GLU A 297 -18.23 12.13 -0.43
CA GLU A 297 -17.45 13.28 0.02
C GLU A 297 -16.28 12.86 0.92
N LEU A 298 -16.60 12.11 1.98
CA LEU A 298 -15.64 11.68 2.99
C LEU A 298 -15.94 10.24 3.45
N ILE A 299 -14.89 9.46 3.63
CA ILE A 299 -14.88 8.15 4.27
C ILE A 299 -14.06 8.25 5.55
N THR A 300 -14.66 7.87 6.67
CA THR A 300 -13.95 7.56 7.92
C THR A 300 -14.09 6.07 8.22
N ALA A 301 -13.16 5.50 8.96
CA ALA A 301 -13.13 4.07 9.22
C ALA A 301 -12.77 3.73 10.67
N VAL A 302 -13.39 2.67 11.18
CA VAL A 302 -12.97 1.98 12.40
C VAL A 302 -12.67 0.54 12.02
N PHE A 303 -11.48 0.08 12.39
CA PHE A 303 -11.03 -1.27 12.09
C PHE A 303 -11.27 -2.20 13.27
N GLY A 304 -11.73 -3.42 12.98
CA GLY A 304 -11.85 -4.49 13.96
C GLY A 304 -10.55 -5.28 14.12
N SER A 305 -10.60 -6.34 14.91
CA SER A 305 -9.46 -7.24 15.13
C SER A 305 -9.04 -7.91 13.82
N LEU A 306 -7.80 -7.67 13.42
CA LEU A 306 -7.19 -8.29 12.26
C LEU A 306 -7.07 -9.81 12.43
N LYS A 307 -7.31 -10.54 11.36
CA LYS A 307 -6.92 -11.95 11.24
C LYS A 307 -5.85 -12.07 10.17
N SER A 308 -4.80 -12.83 10.45
CA SER A 308 -3.73 -13.12 9.50
C SER A 308 -3.53 -14.62 9.40
N ASP A 309 -3.33 -15.10 8.18
CA ASP A 309 -2.92 -16.48 7.91
C ASP A 309 -1.68 -16.46 7.02
N ALA A 310 -0.71 -17.31 7.33
CA ALA A 310 0.56 -17.38 6.63
C ALA A 310 0.88 -18.84 6.30
N GLY A 311 1.08 -19.14 5.02
CA GLY A 311 1.34 -20.50 4.57
C GLY A 311 1.93 -20.54 3.17
N ALA A 312 2.87 -21.47 2.94
CA ALA A 312 3.50 -21.70 1.63
C ALA A 312 4.06 -20.43 0.93
N GLY A 313 4.62 -19.49 1.71
CA GLY A 313 5.16 -18.24 1.17
C GLY A 313 4.10 -17.21 0.78
N GLN A 314 2.87 -17.35 1.28
CA GLN A 314 1.78 -16.40 1.07
C GLN A 314 1.31 -15.88 2.43
N TYR A 315 1.00 -14.59 2.48
CA TYR A 315 0.42 -13.92 3.64
C TYR A 315 -0.96 -13.41 3.26
N TYR A 316 -1.99 -13.83 3.98
CA TYR A 316 -3.36 -13.38 3.83
C TYR A 316 -3.81 -12.63 5.07
N TYR A 317 -4.54 -11.55 4.86
CA TYR A 317 -5.10 -10.73 5.93
C TYR A 317 -6.59 -10.55 5.73
N GLN A 318 -7.34 -10.56 6.82
CA GLN A 318 -8.74 -10.18 6.86
C GLN A 318 -8.90 -8.99 7.79
N VAL A 319 -9.49 -7.92 7.26
CA VAL A 319 -9.65 -6.63 7.94
C VAL A 319 -11.14 -6.35 8.09
N PRO A 320 -11.74 -6.65 9.26
CA PRO A 320 -13.07 -6.16 9.56
C PRO A 320 -13.06 -4.64 9.63
N VAL A 321 -14.06 -4.00 9.06
CA VAL A 321 -14.14 -2.55 9.03
C VAL A 321 -15.57 -2.06 9.07
N THR A 322 -15.78 -0.99 9.83
CA THR A 322 -16.91 -0.09 9.70
C THR A 322 -16.43 1.13 8.95
N GLN A 323 -16.98 1.38 7.76
CA GLN A 323 -16.74 2.61 7.01
C GLN A 323 -17.98 3.51 7.08
N THR A 324 -17.78 4.76 7.46
CA THR A 324 -18.83 5.79 7.49
C THR A 324 -18.57 6.73 6.33
N ILE A 325 -19.53 6.78 5.40
CA ILE A 325 -19.51 7.63 4.21
C ILE A 325 -20.40 8.84 4.46
N THR A 326 -19.82 10.03 4.36
CA THR A 326 -20.58 11.26 4.13
C THR A 326 -20.64 11.49 2.64
N THR A 327 -21.86 11.63 2.11
CA THR A 327 -22.09 11.90 0.69
C THR A 327 -21.92 13.38 0.35
N THR A 328 -21.84 13.71 -0.94
CA THR A 328 -21.80 15.10 -1.44
C THR A 328 -23.04 15.92 -1.07
N THR A 329 -24.16 15.28 -0.71
CA THR A 329 -25.39 15.92 -0.22
C THR A 329 -25.44 16.04 1.31
N GLY A 330 -24.44 15.51 2.02
CA GLY A 330 -24.36 15.48 3.48
C GLY A 330 -25.05 14.29 4.14
N GLU A 331 -25.65 13.36 3.39
CA GLU A 331 -26.21 12.11 3.92
C GLU A 331 -25.09 11.21 4.46
N THR A 332 -25.30 10.60 5.64
CA THR A 332 -24.40 9.60 6.21
C THR A 332 -24.89 8.18 5.93
N ARG A 333 -23.99 7.35 5.40
CA ARG A 333 -24.22 5.91 5.18
C ARG A 333 -23.13 5.11 5.87
N ILE A 334 -23.53 4.11 6.65
CA ILE A 334 -22.60 3.23 7.36
C ILE A 334 -22.57 1.89 6.65
N PHE A 335 -21.37 1.38 6.38
CA PHE A 335 -21.17 0.04 5.85
C PHE A 335 -20.27 -0.76 6.79
N VAL A 336 -20.58 -2.04 6.97
CA VAL A 336 -19.74 -2.96 7.73
C VAL A 336 -19.36 -4.14 6.83
N GLY A 337 -18.09 -4.49 6.84
CA GLY A 337 -17.55 -5.49 5.94
C GLY A 337 -16.18 -6.02 6.34
N CYS A 338 -15.59 -6.78 5.42
CA CYS A 338 -14.29 -7.38 5.56
C CYS A 338 -13.52 -7.27 4.24
N TYR A 339 -12.35 -6.63 4.30
CA TYR A 339 -11.36 -6.69 3.24
C TYR A 339 -10.50 -7.94 3.39
N THR A 340 -10.21 -8.62 2.29
CA THR A 340 -9.17 -9.64 2.22
C THR A 340 -8.00 -9.08 1.44
N LEU A 341 -6.81 -9.17 2.02
CA LEU A 341 -5.56 -8.75 1.40
C LEU A 341 -4.59 -9.91 1.30
N HIS A 342 -3.65 -9.78 0.38
CA HIS A 342 -2.68 -10.81 0.10
C HIS A 342 -1.31 -10.20 -0.21
N LEU A 343 -0.25 -10.84 0.27
CA LEU A 343 1.14 -10.55 -0.06
C LEU A 343 1.86 -11.87 -0.30
N ALA A 344 2.37 -12.07 -1.51
CA ALA A 344 3.37 -13.10 -1.74
C ALA A 344 4.66 -12.72 -1.04
N ASN A 345 5.33 -13.69 -0.41
CA ASN A 345 6.55 -13.45 0.37
C ASN A 345 7.53 -12.59 -0.44
N PRO A 346 7.82 -11.35 0.01
CA PRO A 346 8.63 -10.43 -0.78
C PRO A 346 10.00 -10.98 -1.15
N ALA A 347 10.61 -11.80 -0.27
CA ALA A 347 11.91 -12.44 -0.52
C ALA A 347 11.86 -13.55 -1.58
N MET A 348 10.66 -14.02 -1.96
CA MET A 348 10.45 -15.04 -2.98
C MET A 348 9.99 -14.46 -4.32
N GLN A 349 9.68 -13.17 -4.38
CA GLN A 349 9.36 -12.50 -5.64
C GLN A 349 10.65 -12.35 -6.46
N ALA A 350 10.67 -12.94 -7.65
CA ALA A 350 11.87 -13.07 -8.48
C ALA A 350 11.81 -12.31 -9.82
N VAL A 351 10.68 -11.69 -10.14
CA VAL A 351 10.44 -11.02 -11.43
C VAL A 351 9.79 -9.66 -11.17
N MET A 352 10.18 -8.65 -11.95
CA MET A 352 9.54 -7.34 -11.95
C MET A 352 8.21 -7.38 -12.73
N PRO A 353 7.19 -6.57 -12.35
CA PRO A 353 7.20 -5.63 -11.22
C PRO A 353 7.08 -6.34 -9.86
N PHE A 354 7.60 -5.72 -8.81
CA PHE A 354 7.32 -6.12 -7.42
C PHE A 354 5.82 -5.94 -7.13
N GLU A 355 5.19 -6.96 -6.55
CA GLU A 355 3.78 -6.91 -6.15
C GLU A 355 3.69 -6.72 -4.63
N PRO A 356 3.32 -5.51 -4.16
CA PRO A 356 3.19 -5.24 -2.74
C PRO A 356 1.89 -5.85 -2.17
N LEU A 357 1.68 -5.68 -0.85
CA LEU A 357 0.44 -6.06 -0.21
C LEU A 357 -0.72 -5.33 -0.88
N GLY A 358 -1.73 -6.08 -1.33
CA GLY A 358 -2.87 -5.51 -2.02
C GLY A 358 -4.17 -6.24 -1.70
N ILE A 359 -5.27 -5.60 -2.06
CA ILE A 359 -6.63 -6.07 -1.82
C ILE A 359 -6.99 -7.09 -2.90
N THR A 360 -7.51 -8.23 -2.47
CA THR A 360 -7.99 -9.29 -3.37
C THR A 360 -9.51 -9.43 -3.33
N LYS A 361 -10.14 -9.00 -2.24
CA LYS A 361 -11.59 -9.14 -2.05
C LYS A 361 -12.14 -8.13 -1.06
N LEU A 362 -13.39 -7.73 -1.28
CA LEU A 362 -14.22 -7.04 -0.31
C LEU A 362 -15.57 -7.76 -0.19
N LYS A 363 -16.02 -8.00 1.03
CA LYS A 363 -17.41 -8.32 1.34
C LYS A 363 -17.95 -7.23 2.25
N ILE A 364 -19.00 -6.52 1.85
CA ILE A 364 -19.50 -5.38 2.60
C ILE A 364 -21.02 -5.25 2.46
N ALA A 365 -21.68 -4.78 3.52
CA ALA A 365 -23.12 -4.53 3.53
C ALA A 365 -23.43 -3.17 4.17
N LEU A 366 -24.52 -2.54 3.71
CA LEU A 366 -25.07 -1.36 4.35
C LEU A 366 -25.62 -1.74 5.73
N ALA A 367 -25.26 -0.96 6.75
CA ALA A 367 -25.77 -1.10 8.11
C ALA A 367 -26.75 0.05 8.39
N ALA A 368 -27.80 -0.23 9.17
CA ALA A 368 -28.65 0.83 9.70
C ALA A 368 -27.87 1.67 10.71
N ASN A 369 -28.15 2.98 10.74
CA ASN A 369 -27.37 3.98 11.48
C ASN A 369 -27.42 3.79 13.00
N ASP A 370 -28.39 3.06 13.53
CA ASP A 370 -28.61 2.78 14.96
C ASP A 370 -28.01 1.44 15.42
N LEU A 371 -27.41 0.65 14.51
CA LEU A 371 -26.83 -0.64 14.84
C LEU A 371 -25.46 -0.50 15.51
N ASP A 372 -25.20 -1.43 16.44
CA ASP A 372 -23.87 -1.63 17.01
C ASP A 372 -22.93 -2.24 15.96
N THR A 373 -22.16 -1.37 15.32
CA THR A 373 -21.22 -1.78 14.26
C THR A 373 -20.05 -2.62 14.79
N ALA A 374 -19.73 -2.54 16.08
CA ALA A 374 -18.67 -3.36 16.68
C ALA A 374 -19.07 -4.84 16.67
N ALA A 375 -20.30 -5.15 17.08
CA ALA A 375 -20.85 -6.51 17.04
C ALA A 375 -20.99 -7.05 15.60
N LEU A 376 -21.18 -6.17 14.62
CA LEU A 376 -21.20 -6.53 13.20
C LEU A 376 -19.79 -6.85 12.68
N MET A 377 -18.76 -6.10 13.09
CA MET A 377 -17.37 -6.36 12.70
C MET A 377 -16.86 -7.74 13.17
N GLU A 378 -17.29 -8.23 14.35
CA GLU A 378 -16.89 -9.55 14.87
C GLU A 378 -17.26 -10.72 13.93
N ARG A 379 -18.32 -10.55 13.13
CA ARG A 379 -18.82 -11.54 12.19
C ARG A 379 -18.57 -11.21 10.72
N ALA A 380 -18.03 -10.03 10.42
CA ALA A 380 -17.90 -9.53 9.05
C ALA A 380 -16.97 -10.36 8.16
N CYS A 381 -15.99 -11.04 8.76
CA CYS A 381 -15.01 -11.86 8.03
C CYS A 381 -15.32 -13.36 8.02
N ASN A 382 -16.47 -13.79 8.56
CA ASN A 382 -16.84 -15.20 8.67
C ASN A 382 -17.69 -15.70 7.49
#